data_AF-A0A926CL03-F1
#
_entry.id   AF-A0A926CL03-F1
#
_cell.length_a   1.000
_cell.length_b   1.000
_cell.length_c   1.000
_cell.angle_alpha   90.00
_cell.angle_beta   90.00
_cell.angle_gamma   90.00
#
_symmetry.space_group_name_H-M   'P 1'
#
loop_
_entity.id
_entity.type
_entity.pdbx_description
1 polymer ?
#
loop_
_entity_poly.entity_id
_entity_poly.type
_entity_poly.pdbx_seq_one_letter_code
_entity_poly.pdbx_strand_id
1 'polypeptide(L)'
;MDHRLSATLDMARKFSELFVNRRAYTIQSMRAHPESGRHYYYRPKAREGGAPVELTLETVRRHLAGEMTVGIYAINPTTQRSKWMAIDADYKTALEDLIKVQRQLQEDGIEAALEKSKRGGHLWMFFETAVLAREARIYIYHVAGKLDVQVKGVRLADGIEIFPKQDRLQPEEFGNAIRAPLGVHRGARESRGWRYWYYGADYKLEDQLAYLEGLKKVSEEHLQSMIVGKTVPPEFAHQARRAEIPRYFESSTAEFRILEYVEVRQQVGRNWVTRCPSCAAQGHDKSRDNLAISVEEPRKYCCWAGCTKQMIRAAVGRPIPDRILA
;
A
#
# COMPACT_ATOMS: atom_id res chain seq x y z
N MET A 1 -26.41 9.75 3.56
CA MET A 1 -26.71 8.30 3.43
C MET A 1 -25.79 7.55 4.36
N ASP A 2 -26.36 6.67 5.19
CA ASP A 2 -25.56 5.76 6.01
C ASP A 2 -24.90 4.72 5.08
N HIS A 3 -23.57 4.69 5.06
CA HIS A 3 -22.77 3.76 4.25
C HIS A 3 -22.49 2.45 5.00
N ARG A 4 -22.97 2.35 6.24
CA ARG A 4 -22.78 1.19 7.08
C ARG A 4 -23.67 0.06 6.62
N LEU A 5 -23.11 -1.14 6.68
CA LEU A 5 -23.82 -2.40 6.45
C LEU A 5 -23.70 -3.25 7.71
N SER A 6 -24.65 -4.15 7.91
CA SER A 6 -24.48 -5.21 8.89
C SER A 6 -23.36 -6.14 8.40
N ALA A 7 -22.37 -6.40 9.26
CA ALA A 7 -21.31 -7.36 8.99
C ALA A 7 -21.12 -8.28 10.19
N THR A 8 -21.05 -9.58 9.95
CA THR A 8 -20.92 -10.61 10.98
C THR A 8 -19.47 -11.05 11.15
N LEU A 9 -19.15 -11.71 12.27
CA LEU A 9 -17.83 -12.31 12.46
C LEU A 9 -17.56 -13.47 11.48
N ASP A 10 -18.61 -14.12 10.98
CA ASP A 10 -18.47 -15.16 9.95
C ASP A 10 -18.01 -14.58 8.62
N MET A 11 -18.61 -13.47 8.18
CA MET A 11 -18.13 -12.73 7.00
C MET A 11 -16.68 -12.29 7.15
N ALA A 12 -16.31 -11.84 8.35
CA ALA A 12 -14.93 -11.44 8.64
C ALA A 12 -13.95 -12.64 8.59
N ARG A 13 -14.40 -13.84 8.95
CA ARG A 13 -13.62 -15.08 8.81
C ARG A 13 -13.41 -15.43 7.34
N LYS A 14 -14.48 -15.49 6.55
CA LYS A 14 -14.43 -15.73 5.10
C LYS A 14 -13.52 -14.75 4.37
N PHE A 15 -13.66 -13.45 4.69
CA PHE A 15 -12.75 -12.43 4.19
C PHE A 15 -11.30 -12.70 4.59
N SER A 16 -11.05 -13.07 5.85
CA SER A 16 -9.70 -13.30 6.36
C SER A 16 -9.02 -14.51 5.72
N GLU A 17 -9.79 -15.57 5.44
CA GLU A 17 -9.29 -16.75 4.74
C GLU A 17 -8.73 -16.41 3.37
N LEU A 18 -9.46 -15.58 2.61
CA LEU A 18 -9.10 -15.11 1.27
C LEU A 18 -7.97 -14.06 1.29
N PHE A 19 -8.10 -13.00 2.10
CA PHE A 19 -7.29 -11.79 1.96
C PHE A 19 -6.20 -11.63 3.03
N VAL A 20 -6.37 -12.19 4.22
CA VAL A 20 -5.42 -11.96 5.32
C VAL A 20 -4.28 -12.96 5.21
N ASN A 21 -3.17 -12.51 4.61
CA ASN A 21 -1.93 -13.29 4.51
C ASN A 21 -1.01 -13.12 5.73
N ARG A 22 -1.14 -11.99 6.44
CA ARG A 22 -0.49 -11.73 7.73
C ARG A 22 -1.30 -10.74 8.55
N ARG A 23 -1.02 -10.66 9.85
CA ARG A 23 -1.80 -9.84 10.80
C ARG A 23 -1.32 -8.39 10.93
N ALA A 24 -0.21 -8.01 10.31
CA ALA A 24 0.12 -6.59 10.17
C ALA A 24 -0.87 -5.92 9.20
N TYR A 25 -1.30 -4.69 9.50
CA TYR A 25 -2.25 -3.95 8.68
C TYR A 25 -2.07 -2.43 8.84
N THR A 26 -2.77 -1.67 8.01
CA THR A 26 -2.87 -0.21 8.14
C THR A 26 -4.32 0.22 8.34
N ILE A 27 -4.53 1.37 8.93
CA ILE A 27 -5.83 1.99 9.16
C ILE A 27 -5.83 3.34 8.43
N GLN A 28 -6.90 3.62 7.70
CA GLN A 28 -7.16 4.94 7.16
C GLN A 28 -7.64 5.87 8.29
N SER A 29 -7.05 7.06 8.38
CA SER A 29 -7.50 8.12 9.29
C SER A 29 -8.99 8.41 9.16
N MET A 30 -9.66 8.69 10.29
CA MET A 30 -11.10 9.01 10.29
C MET A 30 -11.38 10.45 9.86
N ARG A 31 -10.44 11.36 10.10
CA ARG A 31 -10.51 12.77 9.71
C ARG A 31 -9.55 13.01 8.56
N ALA A 32 -10.02 13.73 7.55
CA ALA A 32 -9.16 14.25 6.51
C ALA A 32 -8.14 15.21 7.11
N HIS A 33 -6.94 15.25 6.54
CA HIS A 33 -5.95 16.26 6.87
C HIS A 33 -6.54 17.66 6.57
N PRO A 34 -6.50 18.62 7.51
CA PRO A 34 -7.18 19.92 7.35
C PRO A 34 -6.78 20.68 6.08
N GLU A 35 -5.50 20.62 5.69
CA GLU A 35 -4.97 21.39 4.55
C GLU A 35 -5.13 20.68 3.21
N SER A 36 -4.91 19.37 3.15
CA SER A 36 -4.89 18.63 1.88
C SER A 36 -6.23 17.96 1.57
N GLY A 37 -7.14 17.87 2.55
CA GLY A 37 -8.38 17.12 2.45
C GLY A 37 -8.18 15.60 2.31
N ARG A 38 -6.94 15.10 2.39
CA ARG A 38 -6.60 13.70 2.17
C ARG A 38 -6.67 12.90 3.46
N HIS A 39 -7.09 11.64 3.33
CA HIS A 39 -7.01 10.65 4.39
C HIS A 39 -5.71 9.86 4.25
N TYR A 40 -4.88 9.84 5.29
CA TYR A 40 -3.62 9.06 5.32
C TYR A 40 -3.83 7.68 5.94
N TYR A 41 -2.95 6.73 5.59
CA TYR A 41 -2.90 5.37 6.12
C TYR A 41 -1.73 5.19 7.08
N TYR A 42 -2.00 4.73 8.31
CA TYR A 42 -1.00 4.50 9.33
C TYR A 42 -1.11 3.11 9.92
N ARG A 43 -0.01 2.58 10.46
CA ARG A 43 -0.03 1.32 11.22
C ARG A 43 -0.52 1.62 12.64
N PRO A 44 -1.45 0.83 13.19
CA PRO A 44 -1.84 0.97 14.59
C PRO A 44 -0.63 0.70 15.48
N LYS A 45 -0.48 1.53 16.52
CA LYS A 45 0.57 1.37 17.52
C LYS A 45 -0.06 0.80 18.79
N ALA A 46 0.69 -0.08 19.45
CA ALA A 46 0.36 -0.49 20.80
C ALA A 46 0.48 0.70 21.76
N ARG A 47 -0.15 0.59 22.94
CA ARG A 47 0.22 1.44 24.07
C ARG A 47 1.68 1.15 24.46
N GLU A 48 2.36 2.09 25.09
CA GLU A 48 3.76 1.90 25.51
C GLU A 48 3.95 0.57 26.27
N GLY A 49 4.94 -0.23 25.85
CA GLY A 49 5.20 -1.57 26.38
C GLY A 49 4.24 -2.68 25.92
N GLY A 50 3.22 -2.37 25.11
CA GLY A 50 2.24 -3.34 24.63
C GLY A 50 2.68 -4.12 23.39
N ALA A 51 2.12 -5.32 23.22
CA ALA A 51 2.33 -6.13 22.03
C ALA A 51 1.82 -5.44 20.75
N PRO A 52 2.42 -5.69 19.56
CA PRO A 52 1.96 -5.14 18.30
C PRO A 52 0.46 -5.35 18.08
N VAL A 53 -0.23 -4.32 17.59
CA VAL A 53 -1.67 -4.40 17.32
C VAL A 53 -1.89 -5.21 16.04
N GLU A 54 -2.46 -6.39 16.20
CA GLU A 54 -2.72 -7.33 15.12
C GLU A 54 -4.10 -7.13 14.48
N LEU A 55 -4.22 -7.51 13.21
CA LEU A 55 -5.49 -7.56 12.50
C LEU A 55 -6.32 -8.71 13.06
N THR A 56 -7.46 -8.37 13.67
CA THR A 56 -8.40 -9.32 14.28
C THR A 56 -9.65 -9.47 13.42
N LEU A 57 -10.42 -10.55 13.64
CA LEU A 57 -11.74 -10.72 13.01
C LEU A 57 -12.67 -9.54 13.30
N GLU A 58 -12.62 -8.98 14.51
CA GLU A 58 -13.41 -7.78 14.83
C GLU A 58 -12.95 -6.56 14.02
N THR A 59 -11.65 -6.39 13.81
CA THR A 59 -11.14 -5.30 12.96
C THR A 59 -11.61 -5.47 11.51
N VAL A 60 -11.60 -6.70 10.99
CA VAL A 60 -12.11 -7.02 9.65
C VAL A 60 -13.62 -6.81 9.57
N ARG A 61 -14.40 -7.24 10.57
CA ARG A 61 -15.85 -7.01 10.66
C ARG A 61 -16.17 -5.52 10.59
N ARG A 62 -15.44 -4.69 11.33
CA ARG A 62 -15.59 -3.22 11.32
C ARG A 62 -15.22 -2.60 9.98
N HIS A 63 -14.24 -3.16 9.27
CA HIS A 63 -13.92 -2.77 7.89
C HIS A 63 -15.08 -3.08 6.93
N LEU A 64 -15.60 -4.30 6.97
CA LEU A 64 -16.75 -4.72 6.15
C LEU A 64 -18.01 -3.91 6.49
N ALA A 65 -18.26 -3.63 7.77
CA ALA A 65 -19.36 -2.78 8.21
C ALA A 65 -19.22 -1.32 7.74
N GLY A 66 -18.06 -0.91 7.22
CA GLY A 66 -17.79 0.47 6.82
C GLY A 66 -17.56 1.40 8.02
N GLU A 67 -17.26 0.86 9.20
CA GLU A 67 -16.89 1.63 10.40
C GLU A 67 -15.44 2.12 10.34
N MET A 68 -14.56 1.38 9.67
CA MET A 68 -13.18 1.75 9.42
C MET A 68 -12.74 1.26 8.04
N THR A 69 -11.55 1.66 7.60
CA THR A 69 -10.96 1.20 6.34
C THR A 69 -9.56 0.70 6.64
N VAL A 70 -9.29 -0.56 6.34
CA VAL A 70 -7.97 -1.15 6.54
C VAL A 70 -7.22 -1.33 5.23
N GLY A 71 -5.89 -1.35 5.32
CA GLY A 71 -5.03 -1.84 4.25
C GLY A 71 -4.34 -3.13 4.68
N ILE A 72 -4.29 -4.10 3.78
CA ILE A 72 -3.72 -5.44 3.98
C ILE A 72 -2.40 -5.56 3.21
N TYR A 73 -1.54 -6.46 3.66
CA TYR A 73 -0.24 -6.71 3.04
C TYR A 73 -0.24 -8.07 2.33
N ALA A 74 0.32 -8.08 1.12
CA ALA A 74 0.37 -9.26 0.28
C ALA A 74 1.39 -10.30 0.78
N ILE A 75 2.58 -9.90 1.24
CA ILE A 75 3.69 -10.83 1.55
C ILE A 75 3.78 -11.17 3.03
N ASN A 76 3.82 -12.46 3.36
CA ASN A 76 4.20 -12.95 4.69
C ASN A 76 5.72 -12.85 4.85
N PRO A 77 6.25 -12.12 5.86
CA PRO A 77 7.69 -11.87 5.97
C PRO A 77 8.51 -13.11 6.36
N THR A 78 7.89 -14.13 6.95
CA THR A 78 8.57 -15.36 7.33
C THR A 78 8.69 -16.31 6.14
N THR A 79 7.60 -16.48 5.39
CA THR A 79 7.55 -17.45 4.29
C THR A 79 7.83 -16.84 2.92
N GLN A 80 7.79 -15.52 2.78
CA GLN A 80 7.89 -14.78 1.51
C GLN A 80 6.80 -15.14 0.50
N ARG A 81 5.68 -15.69 0.99
CA ARG A 81 4.55 -16.19 0.20
C ARG A 81 3.33 -15.26 0.27
N SER A 82 2.43 -15.35 -0.70
CA SER A 82 1.19 -14.57 -0.84
C SER A 82 0.00 -15.48 -1.16
N LYS A 83 -1.15 -15.23 -0.51
CA LYS A 83 -2.42 -15.93 -0.76
C LYS A 83 -3.17 -15.46 -2.01
N TRP A 84 -2.82 -14.28 -2.48
CA TRP A 84 -3.47 -13.63 -3.60
C TRP A 84 -2.48 -12.74 -4.35
N MET A 85 -2.88 -12.32 -5.53
CA MET A 85 -2.28 -11.17 -6.18
C MET A 85 -3.35 -10.21 -6.68
N ALA A 86 -2.98 -8.94 -6.81
CA ALA A 86 -3.86 -7.89 -7.27
C ALA A 86 -3.16 -7.01 -8.31
N ILE A 87 -3.93 -6.60 -9.31
CA ILE A 87 -3.54 -5.57 -10.27
C ILE A 87 -4.39 -4.35 -9.98
N ASP A 88 -3.76 -3.25 -9.60
CA ASP A 88 -4.42 -1.97 -9.35
C ASP A 88 -4.21 -1.03 -10.54
N ALA A 89 -5.29 -0.54 -11.13
CA ALA A 89 -5.25 0.34 -12.28
C ALA A 89 -6.09 1.60 -12.04
N ASP A 90 -5.40 2.76 -11.98
CA ASP A 90 -5.98 4.08 -11.74
C ASP A 90 -5.56 5.08 -12.84
N TYR A 91 -6.07 4.84 -14.06
CA TYR A 91 -5.84 5.71 -15.23
C TYR A 91 -7.01 5.61 -16.23
N LYS A 92 -7.03 6.50 -17.23
CA LYS A 92 -8.20 6.75 -18.10
C LYS A 92 -8.74 5.49 -18.81
N THR A 93 -7.87 4.61 -19.29
CA THR A 93 -8.21 3.38 -20.03
C THR A 93 -8.05 2.12 -19.18
N ALA A 94 -7.94 2.27 -17.86
CA ALA A 94 -7.64 1.18 -16.93
C ALA A 94 -8.60 -0.01 -17.06
N LEU A 95 -9.90 0.24 -17.24
CA LEU A 95 -10.88 -0.84 -17.33
C LEU A 95 -10.69 -1.70 -18.58
N GLU A 96 -10.32 -1.10 -19.72
CA GLU A 96 -10.05 -1.85 -20.96
C GLU A 96 -8.85 -2.78 -20.78
N ASP A 97 -7.78 -2.28 -20.18
CA ASP A 97 -6.58 -3.08 -19.93
C ASP A 97 -6.81 -4.16 -18.88
N LEU A 98 -7.58 -3.88 -17.82
CA LEU A 98 -7.98 -4.90 -16.85
C LEU A 98 -8.84 -6.00 -17.49
N ILE A 99 -9.74 -5.67 -18.43
CA ILE A 99 -10.54 -6.65 -19.16
C ILE A 99 -9.66 -7.50 -20.09
N LYS A 100 -8.69 -6.90 -20.80
CA LYS A 100 -7.72 -7.66 -21.62
C LYS A 100 -6.93 -8.65 -20.77
N VAL A 101 -6.43 -8.20 -19.62
CA VAL A 101 -5.71 -9.07 -18.68
C VAL A 101 -6.64 -10.17 -18.17
N GLN A 102 -7.85 -9.84 -17.70
CA GLN A 102 -8.82 -10.83 -17.21
C GLN A 102 -9.14 -11.90 -18.26
N ARG A 103 -9.29 -11.50 -19.53
CA ARG A 103 -9.50 -12.45 -20.63
C ARG A 103 -8.30 -13.37 -20.83
N GLN A 104 -7.07 -12.85 -20.81
CA GLN A 104 -5.88 -13.69 -20.92
C GLN A 104 -5.77 -14.66 -19.73
N LEU A 105 -6.08 -14.20 -18.51
CA LEU A 105 -6.12 -15.07 -17.33
C LEU A 105 -7.14 -16.20 -17.52
N GLN A 106 -8.31 -15.89 -18.06
CA GLN A 106 -9.33 -16.90 -18.35
C GLN A 106 -8.89 -17.91 -19.42
N GLU A 107 -8.22 -17.46 -20.48
CA GLU A 107 -7.61 -18.33 -21.50
C GLU A 107 -6.53 -19.25 -20.90
N ASP A 108 -5.83 -18.77 -19.88
CA ASP A 108 -4.86 -19.53 -19.09
C ASP A 108 -5.53 -20.39 -18.00
N GLY A 109 -6.86 -20.46 -17.94
CA GLY A 109 -7.60 -21.25 -16.96
C GLY A 109 -7.59 -20.69 -15.53
N ILE A 110 -7.33 -19.40 -15.38
CA ILE A 110 -7.28 -18.66 -14.12
C ILE A 110 -8.48 -17.73 -14.00
N GLU A 111 -9.23 -17.87 -12.91
CA GLU A 111 -10.33 -16.96 -12.59
C GLU A 111 -9.83 -15.75 -11.79
N ALA A 112 -10.23 -14.57 -12.22
CA ALA A 112 -9.89 -13.32 -11.55
C ALA A 112 -11.12 -12.44 -11.34
N ALA A 113 -11.21 -11.83 -10.16
CA ALA A 113 -12.32 -11.00 -9.72
C ALA A 113 -12.02 -9.52 -9.99
N LEU A 114 -12.86 -8.87 -10.77
CA LEU A 114 -12.72 -7.44 -11.06
C LEU A 114 -13.50 -6.62 -10.01
N GLU A 115 -12.81 -5.89 -9.16
CA GLU A 115 -13.36 -4.90 -8.24
C GLU A 115 -13.41 -3.53 -8.91
N LYS A 116 -14.55 -2.84 -8.84
CA LYS A 116 -14.64 -1.45 -9.31
C LYS A 116 -13.71 -0.53 -8.49
N SER A 117 -13.20 0.54 -9.08
CA SER A 117 -12.59 1.65 -8.33
C SER A 117 -13.13 3.00 -8.82
N LYS A 118 -12.59 4.12 -8.30
CA LYS A 118 -13.06 5.46 -8.71
C LYS A 118 -12.80 5.71 -10.20
N ARG A 119 -11.59 5.36 -10.66
CA ARG A 119 -11.05 5.72 -11.99
C ARG A 119 -10.69 4.50 -12.83
N GLY A 120 -10.75 3.30 -12.27
CA GLY A 120 -10.49 2.05 -12.97
C GLY A 120 -11.02 0.89 -12.13
N GLY A 121 -10.12 0.00 -11.71
CA GLY A 121 -10.49 -1.17 -10.92
C GLY A 121 -9.30 -1.87 -10.30
N HIS A 122 -9.58 -2.93 -9.55
CA HIS A 122 -8.59 -3.90 -9.13
C HIS A 122 -8.95 -5.28 -9.66
N LEU A 123 -7.99 -6.00 -10.22
CA LEU A 123 -8.19 -7.39 -10.64
C LEU A 123 -7.49 -8.31 -9.64
N TRP A 124 -8.26 -9.19 -8.99
CA TRP A 124 -7.80 -10.05 -7.91
C TRP A 124 -7.77 -11.51 -8.34
N MET A 125 -6.70 -12.22 -7.97
CA MET A 125 -6.53 -13.65 -8.18
C MET A 125 -6.16 -14.31 -6.85
N PHE A 126 -6.70 -15.50 -6.58
CA PHE A 126 -6.48 -16.23 -5.34
C PHE A 126 -5.76 -17.54 -5.59
N PHE A 127 -4.93 -17.96 -4.64
CA PHE A 127 -4.18 -19.22 -4.70
C PHE A 127 -4.76 -20.25 -3.73
N GLU A 128 -4.68 -21.53 -4.08
CA GLU A 128 -5.14 -22.63 -3.21
C GLU A 128 -4.29 -22.70 -1.94
N THR A 129 -2.97 -22.61 -2.13
CA THR A 129 -1.97 -22.41 -1.08
C THR A 129 -1.20 -21.14 -1.39
N ALA A 130 -0.70 -20.44 -0.37
CA ALA A 130 0.07 -19.23 -0.59
C ALA A 130 1.35 -19.54 -1.39
N VAL A 131 1.54 -18.91 -2.55
CA VAL A 131 2.67 -19.11 -3.48
C VAL A 131 3.79 -18.12 -3.22
N LEU A 132 5.00 -18.35 -3.74
CA LEU A 132 6.10 -17.38 -3.62
C LEU A 132 5.72 -16.04 -4.27
N ALA A 133 5.94 -14.92 -3.56
CA ALA A 133 5.60 -13.59 -4.07
C ALA A 133 6.26 -13.29 -5.42
N ARG A 134 7.51 -13.75 -5.60
CA ARG A 134 8.24 -13.66 -6.87
C ARG A 134 7.55 -14.38 -8.02
N GLU A 135 7.02 -15.58 -7.80
CA GLU A 135 6.41 -16.41 -8.84
C GLU A 135 5.11 -15.78 -9.36
N ALA A 136 4.26 -15.32 -8.45
CA ALA A 136 3.05 -14.57 -8.80
C ALA A 136 3.39 -13.34 -9.66
N ARG A 137 4.45 -12.60 -9.30
CA ARG A 137 4.91 -11.44 -10.07
C ARG A 137 5.36 -11.82 -11.49
N ILE A 138 6.19 -12.86 -11.64
CA ILE A 138 6.71 -13.29 -12.96
C ILE A 138 5.57 -13.52 -13.95
N TYR A 139 4.53 -14.22 -13.51
CA TYR A 139 3.39 -14.53 -14.36
C TYR A 139 2.70 -13.26 -14.88
N ILE A 140 2.32 -12.32 -14.00
CA ILE A 140 1.60 -11.12 -14.43
C ILE A 140 2.47 -10.15 -15.21
N TYR A 141 3.76 -10.02 -14.92
CA TYR A 141 4.63 -9.22 -15.77
C TYR A 141 4.72 -9.79 -17.19
N HIS A 142 4.72 -11.12 -17.33
CA HIS A 142 4.69 -11.75 -18.64
C HIS A 142 3.36 -11.52 -19.36
N VAL A 143 2.22 -11.63 -18.64
CA VAL A 143 0.89 -11.30 -19.20
C VAL A 143 0.83 -9.83 -19.63
N ALA A 144 1.30 -8.91 -18.80
CA ALA A 144 1.33 -7.48 -19.12
C ALA A 144 2.18 -7.21 -20.37
N GLY A 145 3.37 -7.81 -20.47
CA GLY A 145 4.23 -7.69 -21.65
C GLY A 145 3.62 -8.29 -22.91
N LYS A 146 2.97 -9.47 -22.82
CA LYS A 146 2.28 -10.13 -23.94
C LYS A 146 1.14 -9.26 -24.50
N LEU A 147 0.45 -8.54 -23.63
CA LEU A 147 -0.72 -7.72 -23.96
C LEU A 147 -0.41 -6.25 -24.21
N ASP A 148 0.87 -5.84 -24.16
CA ASP A 148 1.32 -4.45 -24.22
C ASP A 148 0.63 -3.54 -23.17
N VAL A 149 0.33 -4.11 -22.00
CA VAL A 149 -0.26 -3.37 -20.87
C VAL A 149 0.86 -2.71 -20.08
N GLN A 150 0.80 -1.38 -20.00
CA GLN A 150 1.82 -0.59 -19.34
C GLN A 150 1.82 -0.83 -17.83
N VAL A 151 2.96 -1.22 -17.28
CA VAL A 151 3.19 -1.28 -15.83
C VAL A 151 3.78 0.02 -15.36
N LYS A 152 3.14 0.62 -14.36
CA LYS A 152 3.57 1.89 -13.78
C LYS A 152 4.98 1.76 -13.20
N GLY A 153 5.84 2.71 -13.55
CA GLY A 153 7.23 2.73 -13.10
C GLY A 153 7.91 4.06 -13.40
N VAL A 154 9.22 4.11 -13.17
CA VAL A 154 10.04 5.35 -13.13
C VAL A 154 9.91 6.27 -14.35
N ARG A 155 9.52 5.73 -15.51
CA ARG A 155 9.38 6.50 -16.77
C ARG A 155 7.94 6.69 -17.23
N LEU A 156 6.97 6.00 -16.63
CA LEU A 156 5.57 5.98 -17.04
C LEU A 156 4.69 6.38 -15.86
N ALA A 157 4.09 7.56 -15.95
CA ALA A 157 3.24 8.10 -14.88
C ALA A 157 1.94 7.31 -14.70
N ASP A 158 1.42 6.75 -15.79
CA ASP A 158 0.20 5.94 -15.84
C ASP A 158 0.53 4.48 -16.20
N GLY A 159 -0.22 3.56 -15.61
CA GLY A 159 -0.07 2.12 -15.81
C GLY A 159 -0.63 1.31 -14.65
N ILE A 160 -0.61 0.00 -14.79
CA ILE A 160 -1.02 -0.93 -13.72
C ILE A 160 0.04 -1.00 -12.61
N GLU A 161 -0.39 -1.21 -11.38
CA GLU A 161 0.46 -1.53 -10.23
C GLU A 161 0.20 -2.98 -9.81
N ILE A 162 1.25 -3.78 -9.63
CA ILE A 162 1.14 -5.20 -9.31
C ILE A 162 1.44 -5.42 -7.82
N PHE A 163 0.56 -6.14 -7.13
CA PHE A 163 0.72 -6.57 -5.75
C PHE A 163 0.75 -8.10 -5.69
N PRO A 164 1.78 -8.74 -5.08
CA PRO A 164 2.91 -8.14 -4.37
C PRO A 164 3.82 -7.24 -5.23
N LYS A 165 4.31 -6.14 -4.66
CA LYS A 165 5.27 -5.25 -5.34
C LYS A 165 6.72 -5.76 -5.28
N GLN A 166 7.05 -6.50 -4.24
CA GLN A 166 8.37 -7.06 -4.01
C GLN A 166 8.41 -8.56 -4.27
N ASP A 167 9.56 -9.05 -4.73
CA ASP A 167 9.84 -10.51 -4.78
C ASP A 167 10.01 -11.12 -3.38
N ARG A 168 10.52 -10.31 -2.45
CA ARG A 168 10.77 -10.67 -1.06
C ARG A 168 10.83 -9.41 -0.20
N LEU A 169 10.48 -9.55 1.07
CA LEU A 169 10.73 -8.59 2.13
C LEU A 169 12.07 -8.91 2.80
N GLN A 170 12.90 -7.89 2.99
CA GLN A 170 14.06 -7.96 3.88
C GLN A 170 13.60 -7.95 5.35
N PRO A 171 14.49 -8.32 6.30
CA PRO A 171 14.21 -8.16 7.72
C PRO A 171 13.71 -6.75 8.02
N GLU A 172 12.68 -6.66 8.87
CA GLU A 172 12.03 -5.40 9.29
C GLU A 172 11.22 -4.66 8.20
N GLU A 173 11.25 -5.11 6.95
CA GLU A 173 10.41 -4.53 5.90
C GLU A 173 8.94 -4.94 6.05
N PHE A 174 8.06 -3.96 5.91
CA PHE A 174 6.63 -4.21 5.85
C PHE A 174 6.15 -4.40 4.41
N GLY A 175 6.87 -3.92 3.41
CA GLY A 175 6.38 -3.88 2.03
C GLY A 175 5.19 -2.93 1.85
N ASN A 176 4.42 -3.15 0.79
CA ASN A 176 3.34 -2.26 0.38
C ASN A 176 1.98 -2.82 0.76
N ALA A 177 1.18 -2.01 1.45
CA ALA A 177 -0.21 -2.33 1.72
C ALA A 177 -1.09 -1.87 0.55
N ILE A 178 -2.12 -2.65 0.26
CA ILE A 178 -3.24 -2.26 -0.60
C ILE A 178 -4.48 -2.08 0.28
N ARG A 179 -5.37 -1.16 -0.07
CA ARG A 179 -6.65 -1.01 0.62
C ARG A 179 -7.43 -2.33 0.52
N ALA A 180 -7.90 -2.85 1.64
CA ALA A 180 -8.72 -4.05 1.64
C ALA A 180 -10.04 -3.80 0.87
N PRO A 181 -10.49 -4.75 0.04
CA PRO A 181 -11.72 -4.63 -0.74
C PRO A 181 -12.96 -4.74 0.16
N LEU A 182 -14.15 -4.52 -0.42
CA LEU A 182 -15.45 -4.62 0.25
C LEU A 182 -15.61 -3.72 1.48
N GLY A 183 -14.72 -2.76 1.71
CA GLY A 183 -14.88 -1.72 2.73
C GLY A 183 -15.27 -0.38 2.12
N VAL A 184 -15.60 0.58 2.98
CA VAL A 184 -15.94 1.93 2.54
C VAL A 184 -14.68 2.74 2.27
N HIS A 185 -14.65 3.41 1.12
CA HIS A 185 -13.66 4.39 0.76
C HIS A 185 -13.98 5.73 1.44
N ARG A 186 -13.04 6.23 2.24
CA ARG A 186 -13.20 7.53 2.95
C ARG A 186 -12.45 8.68 2.30
N GLY A 187 -12.01 8.55 1.04
CA GLY A 187 -11.17 9.54 0.36
C GLY A 187 -11.87 10.87 0.02
N ALA A 188 -11.46 11.49 -1.09
CA ALA A 188 -11.92 12.81 -1.52
C ALA A 188 -13.46 12.95 -1.49
N ARG A 189 -13.97 14.19 -1.34
CA ARG A 189 -15.41 14.51 -1.17
C ARG A 189 -16.34 13.66 -2.04
N GLU A 190 -15.99 13.48 -3.31
CA GLU A 190 -16.78 12.75 -4.30
C GLU A 190 -16.92 11.25 -4.03
N SER A 191 -15.91 10.59 -3.45
CA SER A 191 -15.91 9.14 -3.18
C SER A 191 -16.01 8.81 -1.70
N ARG A 192 -16.33 9.80 -0.87
CA ARG A 192 -16.50 9.64 0.57
C ARG A 192 -17.76 8.84 0.85
N GLY A 193 -17.60 7.67 1.46
CA GLY A 193 -18.72 6.78 1.77
C GLY A 193 -18.99 5.75 0.67
N TRP A 194 -18.24 5.76 -0.43
CA TRP A 194 -18.44 4.80 -1.51
C TRP A 194 -17.88 3.44 -1.12
N ARG A 195 -18.65 2.39 -1.40
CA ARG A 195 -18.19 1.02 -1.37
C ARG A 195 -18.06 0.56 -2.81
N TYR A 196 -16.92 -0.06 -3.11
CA TYR A 196 -16.73 -0.68 -4.40
C TYR A 196 -16.99 -2.17 -4.30
N TRP A 197 -17.62 -2.69 -5.34
CA TRP A 197 -18.09 -4.07 -5.43
C TRP A 197 -17.36 -4.76 -6.57
N TYR A 198 -17.27 -6.08 -6.46
CA TYR A 198 -16.85 -6.92 -7.56
C TYR A 198 -17.95 -7.02 -8.61
N TYR A 199 -17.54 -7.00 -9.87
CA TYR A 199 -18.38 -7.39 -10.99
C TYR A 199 -18.55 -8.92 -10.92
N GLY A 200 -19.80 -9.40 -10.86
CA GLY A 200 -20.11 -10.83 -10.76
C GLY A 200 -21.01 -11.23 -9.59
N ALA A 201 -21.35 -10.29 -8.69
CA ALA A 201 -22.28 -10.52 -7.59
C ALA A 201 -23.14 -9.29 -7.29
N ASP A 202 -24.26 -9.54 -6.60
CA ASP A 202 -25.15 -8.51 -6.08
C ASP A 202 -24.47 -7.62 -5.03
N TYR A 203 -25.06 -6.44 -4.78
CA TYR A 203 -24.51 -5.43 -3.88
C TYR A 203 -24.79 -5.71 -2.39
N LYS A 204 -24.57 -6.95 -1.96
CA LYS A 204 -24.63 -7.39 -0.55
C LYS A 204 -23.33 -8.07 -0.16
N LEU A 205 -22.93 -7.93 1.10
CA LEU A 205 -21.66 -8.49 1.57
C LEU A 205 -21.63 -10.01 1.47
N GLU A 206 -22.76 -10.66 1.74
CA GLU A 206 -22.96 -12.10 1.65
C GLU A 206 -22.71 -12.59 0.22
N ASP A 207 -23.40 -11.98 -0.76
CA ASP A 207 -23.31 -12.36 -2.17
C ASP A 207 -21.89 -12.13 -2.73
N GLN A 208 -21.25 -11.04 -2.32
CA GLN A 208 -19.89 -10.71 -2.74
C GLN A 208 -18.85 -11.68 -2.17
N LEU A 209 -18.98 -12.07 -0.90
CA LEU A 209 -18.09 -13.05 -0.28
C LEU A 209 -18.31 -14.44 -0.88
N ALA A 210 -19.57 -14.84 -1.10
CA ALA A 210 -19.90 -16.12 -1.74
C ALA A 210 -19.32 -16.21 -3.16
N TYR A 211 -19.42 -15.13 -3.94
CA TYR A 211 -18.79 -15.05 -5.26
C TYR A 211 -17.28 -15.25 -5.20
N LEU A 212 -16.58 -14.56 -4.30
CA LEU A 212 -15.13 -14.69 -4.16
C LEU A 212 -14.70 -16.07 -3.65
N GLU A 213 -15.48 -16.67 -2.74
CA GLU A 213 -15.23 -18.03 -2.25
C GLU A 213 -15.36 -19.08 -3.37
N GLY A 214 -16.33 -18.88 -4.27
CA GLY A 214 -16.64 -19.76 -5.39
C GLY A 214 -15.65 -19.68 -6.57
N LEU A 215 -14.77 -18.67 -6.60
CA LEU A 215 -13.74 -18.58 -7.63
C LEU A 215 -12.77 -19.75 -7.56
N LYS A 216 -12.44 -20.30 -8.72
CA LYS A 216 -11.39 -21.31 -8.85
C LYS A 216 -10.04 -20.71 -8.48
N LYS A 217 -9.48 -21.20 -7.38
CA LYS A 217 -8.15 -20.78 -6.90
C LYS A 217 -7.07 -21.44 -7.74
N VAL A 218 -5.96 -20.74 -7.94
CA VAL A 218 -4.83 -21.22 -8.74
C VAL A 218 -3.92 -22.08 -7.86
N SER A 219 -3.61 -23.30 -8.31
CA SER A 219 -2.65 -24.16 -7.61
C SER A 219 -1.22 -23.67 -7.84
N GLU A 220 -0.31 -24.00 -6.92
CA GLU A 220 1.11 -23.63 -7.06
C GLU A 220 1.73 -24.28 -8.31
N GLU A 221 1.38 -25.52 -8.61
CA GLU A 221 1.88 -26.26 -9.78
C GLU A 221 1.39 -25.63 -11.09
N HIS A 222 0.14 -25.17 -11.14
CA HIS A 222 -0.39 -24.47 -12.30
C HIS A 222 0.34 -23.13 -12.48
N LEU A 223 0.52 -22.34 -11.42
CA LEU A 223 1.29 -21.10 -11.52
C LEU A 223 2.73 -21.37 -12.01
N GLN A 224 3.38 -22.42 -11.47
CA GLN A 224 4.73 -22.80 -11.84
C GLN A 224 4.84 -23.22 -13.31
N SER A 225 3.87 -23.99 -13.83
CA SER A 225 3.85 -24.38 -15.25
C SER A 225 3.76 -23.16 -16.18
N MET A 226 3.01 -22.14 -15.77
CA MET A 226 2.85 -20.89 -16.52
C MET A 226 4.09 -19.99 -16.52
N ILE A 227 5.02 -20.20 -15.58
CA ILE A 227 6.26 -19.41 -15.46
C ILE A 227 7.53 -20.17 -15.83
N VAL A 228 7.43 -21.42 -16.32
CA VAL A 228 8.59 -22.20 -16.77
C VAL A 228 9.37 -21.41 -17.82
N GLY A 229 10.68 -21.24 -17.58
CA GLY A 229 11.57 -20.49 -18.46
C GLY A 229 11.38 -18.97 -18.45
N LYS A 230 10.46 -18.44 -17.64
CA LYS A 230 10.15 -17.02 -17.55
C LYS A 230 10.86 -16.39 -16.35
N THR A 231 11.28 -15.14 -16.51
CA THR A 231 11.79 -14.30 -15.43
C THR A 231 11.02 -13.00 -15.43
N VAL A 232 11.10 -12.22 -14.33
CA VAL A 232 10.59 -10.84 -14.36
C VAL A 232 11.43 -10.09 -15.39
N PRO A 233 10.81 -9.54 -16.45
CA PRO A 233 11.55 -8.82 -17.47
C PRO A 233 12.42 -7.70 -16.86
N PRO A 234 13.68 -7.52 -17.30
CA PRO A 234 14.62 -6.57 -16.71
C PRO A 234 14.10 -5.12 -16.60
N GLU A 235 13.27 -4.70 -17.56
CA GLU A 235 12.58 -3.41 -17.59
C GLU A 235 11.68 -3.18 -16.37
N PHE A 236 11.16 -4.26 -15.77
CA PHE A 236 10.35 -4.25 -14.55
C PHE A 236 11.16 -4.55 -13.29
N ALA A 237 12.34 -5.19 -13.41
CA ALA A 237 13.21 -5.52 -12.29
C ALA A 237 13.77 -4.27 -11.57
N HIS A 238 14.01 -3.18 -12.32
CA HIS A 238 14.47 -1.90 -11.75
C HIS A 238 13.37 -1.12 -11.00
N GLN A 239 12.09 -1.43 -11.26
CA GLN A 239 10.95 -0.72 -10.67
C GLN A 239 10.67 -1.20 -9.23
N ALA A 240 11.07 -2.42 -8.87
CA ALA A 240 10.92 -2.96 -7.50
C ALA A 240 11.89 -2.32 -6.47
N ARG A 241 12.96 -1.65 -6.92
CA ARG A 241 14.04 -1.13 -6.06
C ARG A 241 13.96 0.36 -5.73
N ARG A 242 13.00 1.09 -6.28
CA ARG A 242 12.87 2.53 -6.05
C ARG A 242 11.46 2.86 -5.56
N ALA A 243 11.32 3.07 -4.27
CA ALA A 243 10.26 3.95 -3.80
C ALA A 243 10.59 5.33 -4.36
N GLU A 244 9.90 5.74 -5.42
CA GLU A 244 10.05 7.07 -5.99
C GLU A 244 9.87 8.11 -4.89
N ILE A 245 10.81 9.07 -4.83
CA ILE A 245 10.57 10.38 -4.27
C ILE A 245 9.37 10.94 -5.04
N PRO A 246 8.20 11.13 -4.43
CA PRO A 246 7.07 11.65 -5.16
C PRO A 246 7.42 13.07 -5.64
N ARG A 247 7.44 13.31 -6.96
CA ARG A 247 7.66 14.63 -7.58
C ARG A 247 6.53 15.65 -7.30
N TYR A 248 5.71 15.44 -6.27
CA TYR A 248 4.53 16.27 -5.97
C TYR A 248 4.82 17.59 -5.25
N PHE A 249 6.06 18.06 -5.21
CA PHE A 249 6.40 19.32 -4.54
C PHE A 249 6.92 20.41 -5.48
N GLU A 250 6.18 20.67 -6.55
CA GLU A 250 6.16 22.01 -7.15
C GLU A 250 5.09 22.85 -6.44
N SER A 251 5.50 23.60 -5.41
CA SER A 251 4.81 24.82 -4.97
C SER A 251 5.74 25.71 -4.13
N SER A 252 5.63 27.02 -4.41
CA SER A 252 6.26 28.24 -3.87
C SER A 252 7.60 28.15 -3.13
N THR A 253 8.54 29.00 -3.55
CA THR A 253 9.89 29.25 -3.00
C THR A 253 9.96 29.71 -1.54
N ALA A 254 8.85 29.77 -0.80
CA ALA A 254 8.75 30.37 0.54
C ALA A 254 8.69 29.35 1.70
N GLU A 255 8.71 28.04 1.45
CA GLU A 255 8.47 27.03 2.49
C GLU A 255 9.71 26.20 2.86
N PHE A 256 9.95 26.01 4.16
CA PHE A 256 11.09 25.23 4.66
C PHE A 256 10.95 23.72 4.39
N ARG A 257 11.95 23.14 3.71
CA ARG A 257 12.04 21.70 3.40
C ARG A 257 13.30 21.12 3.99
N ILE A 258 13.20 20.29 5.03
CA ILE A 258 14.37 19.74 5.73
C ILE A 258 15.33 18.99 4.79
N LEU A 259 14.80 18.33 3.75
CA LEU A 259 15.59 17.58 2.75
C LEU A 259 16.54 18.46 1.92
N GLU A 260 16.36 19.78 1.89
CA GLU A 260 17.30 20.71 1.24
C GLU A 260 18.55 20.98 2.10
N TYR A 261 18.49 20.65 3.40
CA TYR A 261 19.52 20.99 4.38
C TYR A 261 20.23 19.75 4.94
N VAL A 262 19.84 18.54 4.52
CA VAL A 262 20.37 17.27 5.03
C VAL A 262 20.62 16.28 3.91
N GLU A 263 21.68 15.50 4.04
CA GLU A 263 22.04 14.47 3.08
C GLU A 263 21.43 13.13 3.50
N VAL A 264 20.46 12.64 2.74
CA VAL A 264 19.81 11.34 3.04
C VAL A 264 20.83 10.22 2.93
N ARG A 265 21.02 9.45 4.01
CA ARG A 265 21.99 8.35 4.05
C ARG A 265 21.38 7.03 3.63
N GLN A 266 20.23 6.70 4.22
CA GLN A 266 19.56 5.44 3.98
C GLN A 266 18.06 5.58 4.18
N GLN A 267 17.29 4.65 3.60
CA GLN A 267 15.88 4.52 3.91
C GLN A 267 15.69 3.40 4.93
N VAL A 268 14.99 3.70 6.02
CA VAL A 268 14.56 2.69 6.99
C VAL A 268 13.03 2.72 7.07
N GLY A 269 12.40 1.73 6.47
CA GLY A 269 10.95 1.66 6.34
C GLY A 269 10.36 2.86 5.60
N ARG A 270 9.52 3.65 6.29
CA ARG A 270 8.87 4.86 5.73
C ARG A 270 9.64 6.15 6.00
N ASN A 271 10.88 6.07 6.49
CA ASN A 271 11.67 7.25 6.80
C ASN A 271 12.99 7.24 6.03
N TRP A 272 13.35 8.39 5.47
CA TRP A 272 14.74 8.72 5.22
C TRP A 272 15.43 8.93 6.55
N VAL A 273 16.51 8.21 6.78
CA VAL A 273 17.34 8.30 7.98
C VAL A 273 18.63 9.00 7.59
N THR A 274 18.94 10.06 8.33
CA THR A 274 20.08 10.94 8.09
C THR A 274 20.62 11.49 9.41
N ARG A 275 21.72 12.24 9.31
CA ARG A 275 22.31 12.97 10.42
C ARG A 275 21.37 14.10 10.87
N CYS A 276 21.10 14.20 12.15
CA CYS A 276 20.40 15.32 12.76
C CYS A 276 21.33 16.54 12.87
N PRO A 277 21.03 17.69 12.23
CA PRO A 277 21.87 18.89 12.30
C PRO A 277 22.10 19.39 13.73
N SER A 278 21.07 19.34 14.59
CA SER A 278 21.19 19.78 15.98
C SER A 278 22.05 18.84 16.83
N CYS A 279 21.91 17.51 16.68
CA CYS A 279 22.76 16.56 17.39
C CYS A 279 24.20 16.62 16.89
N ALA A 280 24.39 16.84 15.59
CA ALA A 280 25.69 17.01 14.96
C ALA A 280 26.45 18.21 15.54
N ALA A 281 25.79 19.35 15.69
CA ALA A 281 26.37 20.56 16.28
C ALA A 281 26.80 20.38 17.74
N GLN A 282 26.17 19.43 18.46
CA GLN A 282 26.48 19.09 19.85
C GLN A 282 27.44 17.89 19.98
N GLY A 283 27.90 17.30 18.88
CA GLY A 283 28.77 16.11 18.89
C GLY A 283 28.08 14.79 19.27
N HIS A 284 26.74 14.77 19.30
CA HIS A 284 25.93 13.65 19.81
C HIS A 284 25.40 12.71 18.71
N ASP A 285 25.66 12.99 17.43
CA ASP A 285 25.26 12.14 16.30
C ASP A 285 26.47 11.51 15.60
N LYS A 286 27.11 10.57 16.29
CA LYS A 286 28.28 9.83 15.79
C LYS A 286 27.91 8.85 14.68
N SER A 287 26.72 8.23 14.79
CA SER A 287 26.20 7.23 13.86
C SER A 287 25.53 7.81 12.62
N ARG A 288 25.22 9.12 12.61
CA ARG A 288 24.62 9.87 11.48
C ARG A 288 23.26 9.33 11.04
N ASP A 289 22.44 8.94 12.00
CA ASP A 289 21.14 8.28 11.81
C ASP A 289 20.06 8.79 12.77
N ASN A 290 20.33 9.87 13.51
CA ASN A 290 19.40 10.37 14.50
C ASN A 290 18.16 11.05 13.91
N LEU A 291 18.16 11.48 12.64
CA LEU A 291 17.04 12.18 12.02
C LEU A 291 16.25 11.28 11.08
N ALA A 292 15.00 11.01 11.45
CA ALA A 292 14.04 10.31 10.61
C ALA A 292 13.10 11.32 9.94
N ILE A 293 12.99 11.25 8.62
CA ILE A 293 12.17 12.12 7.78
C ILE A 293 11.20 11.25 7.00
N SER A 294 9.91 11.45 7.17
CA SER A 294 8.89 10.67 6.46
C SER A 294 9.10 10.78 4.95
N VAL A 295 9.16 9.63 4.29
CA VAL A 295 9.26 9.51 2.82
C VAL A 295 7.99 10.06 2.17
N GLU A 296 6.83 9.82 2.79
CA GLU A 296 5.51 10.25 2.30
C GLU A 296 5.27 11.75 2.55
N GLU A 297 5.79 12.28 3.65
CA GLU A 297 5.61 13.67 4.06
C GLU A 297 6.92 14.25 4.59
N PRO A 298 7.83 14.74 3.74
CA PRO A 298 9.14 15.23 4.19
C PRO A 298 9.10 16.36 5.24
N ARG A 299 7.95 17.03 5.42
CA ARG A 299 7.71 18.00 6.50
C ARG A 299 7.61 17.36 7.88
N LYS A 300 7.32 16.05 7.95
CA LYS A 300 7.27 15.24 9.16
C LYS A 300 8.61 14.57 9.37
N TYR A 301 9.40 15.18 10.23
CA TYR A 301 10.66 14.62 10.68
C TYR A 301 10.75 14.66 12.21
N CYS A 302 11.46 13.71 12.78
CA CYS A 302 11.77 13.65 14.20
C CYS A 302 13.21 13.23 14.43
N CYS A 303 13.82 13.77 15.48
CA CYS A 303 15.10 13.30 15.97
C CYS A 303 14.85 12.19 17.00
N TRP A 304 15.42 11.00 16.80
CA TRP A 304 15.34 9.90 17.75
C TRP A 304 16.15 10.14 19.03
N ALA A 305 17.14 11.02 18.98
CA ALA A 305 17.89 11.48 20.15
C ALA A 305 17.22 12.66 20.89
N GLY A 306 15.98 13.05 20.52
CA GLY A 306 15.15 13.97 21.30
C GLY A 306 15.25 15.46 20.95
N CYS A 307 15.94 15.86 19.86
CA CYS A 307 15.92 17.27 19.45
C CYS A 307 14.53 17.72 18.99
N THR A 308 14.12 18.91 19.43
CA THR A 308 12.87 19.52 18.98
C THR A 308 12.98 20.03 17.53
N LYS A 309 11.85 20.23 16.87
CA LYS A 309 11.84 20.85 15.52
C LYS A 309 12.47 22.23 15.51
N GLN A 310 12.33 23.00 16.60
CA GLN A 310 12.92 24.33 16.72
C GLN A 310 14.45 24.24 16.78
N MET A 311 15.01 23.30 17.56
CA MET A 311 16.46 23.05 17.61
C MET A 311 17.02 22.62 16.26
N ILE A 312 16.35 21.67 15.58
CA ILE A 312 16.77 21.17 14.27
C ILE A 312 16.76 22.29 13.22
N ARG A 313 15.73 23.15 13.25
CA ARG A 313 15.57 24.26 12.31
C ARG A 313 16.53 25.41 12.59
N ALA A 314 16.80 25.72 13.85
CA ALA A 314 17.84 26.68 14.22
C ALA A 314 19.22 26.21 13.76
N ALA A 315 19.53 24.91 13.90
CA ALA A 315 20.81 24.33 13.49
C ALA A 315 21.08 24.39 11.97
N VAL A 316 20.05 24.58 11.14
CA VAL A 316 20.18 24.78 9.69
C VAL A 316 19.92 26.24 9.26
N GLY A 317 19.91 27.17 10.21
CA GLY A 317 19.75 28.61 9.94
C GLY A 317 18.33 29.04 9.53
N ARG A 318 17.30 28.22 9.80
CA ARG A 318 15.89 28.48 9.43
C ARG A 318 14.93 28.34 10.61
N PRO A 319 15.15 29.06 11.73
CA PRO A 319 14.32 28.93 12.94
C PRO A 319 12.83 29.12 12.65
N ILE A 320 11.99 28.48 13.46
CA ILE A 320 10.53 28.67 13.39
C ILE A 320 10.26 30.06 13.99
N PRO A 321 9.62 31.00 13.26
CA PRO A 321 9.26 32.30 13.83
C PRO A 321 8.32 32.10 15.02
N ASP A 322 8.57 32.83 16.11
CA ASP A 322 7.64 32.85 17.23
C ASP A 322 6.30 33.44 16.75
N ARG A 323 5.22 32.69 16.95
CA ARG A 323 3.87 33.25 16.79
C ARG A 323 3.67 34.22 17.93
N ILE A 324 3.90 35.51 17.66
CA ILE A 324 3.36 36.58 18.50
C ILE A 324 1.83 36.38 18.46
N LEU A 325 1.27 35.96 19.60
CA LEU A 325 -0.17 35.99 19.83
C LEU A 325 -0.57 37.48 19.79
N ALA A 326 -1.25 37.87 18.71
CA ALA A 326 -1.99 39.11 18.63
C ALA A 326 -3.46 38.81 18.94
#